data_AF-A0A441USS9-F1
#
_entry.id   AF-A0A441USS9-F1
#
_cell.length_a   1.000
_cell.length_b   1.000
_cell.length_c   1.000
_cell.angle_alpha   90.00
_cell.angle_beta   90.00
_cell.angle_gamma   90.00
#
_symmetry.space_group_name_H-M   'P 1'
#
loop_
_entity.id
_entity.type
_entity.pdbx_description
1 polymer ?
#
loop_
_entity_poly.entity_id
_entity_poly.type
_entity_poly.pdbx_seq_one_letter_code
_entity_poly.pdbx_strand_id
1 'polypeptide(L)'
;MAGNKTIKFSAITRAGYEYQDLVGIEVLIRHYRDPTLFEWVQLESDDPSVKSLDDVVAKRMDGSVEYIQVKFTVNSAEYPLDWDYLLSKKENGTSMLAKWAKSFARAKASGVIH
;
A
#
# COMPACT_ATOMS: atom_id res chain seq x y z
N MET A 1 29.02 -4.54 32.17
CA MET A 1 28.04 -3.67 31.48
C MET A 1 28.62 -3.22 30.17
N ALA A 2 27.94 -3.50 29.05
CA ALA A 2 27.94 -2.75 27.79
C ALA A 2 27.19 -3.59 26.75
N GLY A 3 25.88 -3.72 26.94
CA GLY A 3 24.99 -4.08 25.85
C GLY A 3 24.49 -2.79 25.22
N ASN A 4 24.77 -2.58 23.93
CA ASN A 4 23.68 -2.60 22.97
C ASN A 4 24.24 -2.81 21.55
N LYS A 5 24.10 -4.06 21.07
CA LYS A 5 24.13 -4.35 19.64
C LYS A 5 22.91 -3.63 19.06
N THR A 6 23.10 -2.52 18.37
CA THR A 6 22.03 -1.86 17.62
C THR A 6 21.55 -2.85 16.56
N ILE A 7 20.51 -3.62 16.88
CA ILE A 7 19.85 -4.52 15.95
C ILE A 7 19.35 -3.64 14.81
N LYS A 8 19.92 -3.82 13.61
CA LYS A 8 19.28 -3.34 12.40
C LYS A 8 17.97 -4.11 12.28
N PHE A 9 16.84 -3.47 12.58
CA PHE A 9 15.49 -3.98 12.32
C PHE A 9 15.20 -4.04 10.80
N SER A 10 16.14 -4.57 10.01
CA SER A 10 15.94 -4.88 8.59
C SER A 10 15.17 -6.18 8.38
N ALA A 11 14.79 -6.86 9.46
CA ALA A 11 13.68 -7.79 9.44
C ALA A 11 12.40 -6.94 9.52
N ILE A 12 11.93 -6.46 8.38
CA ILE A 12 10.50 -6.12 8.21
C ILE A 12 9.77 -7.34 8.80
N THR A 13 9.12 -7.16 9.95
CA THR A 13 8.48 -8.26 10.66
C THR A 13 7.54 -8.95 9.69
N ARG A 14 7.73 -10.25 9.45
CA ARG A 14 6.91 -11.11 8.57
C ARG A 14 5.40 -10.78 8.60
N ALA A 15 4.89 -10.36 9.76
CA ALA A 15 3.54 -9.85 9.97
C ALA A 15 3.09 -8.72 9.00
N GLY A 16 4.00 -7.82 8.57
CA GLY A 16 3.68 -6.77 7.61
C GLY A 16 3.37 -7.33 6.22
N TYR A 17 4.16 -8.32 5.77
CA TYR A 17 3.89 -9.05 4.52
C TYR A 17 2.61 -9.89 4.65
N GLU A 18 2.39 -10.54 5.80
CA GLU A 18 1.15 -11.31 6.03
C GLU A 18 -0.11 -10.43 5.94
N TYR A 19 -0.08 -9.20 6.46
CA TYR A 19 -1.23 -8.30 6.34
C TYR A 19 -1.47 -7.86 4.89
N GLN A 20 -0.41 -7.59 4.14
CA GLN A 20 -0.51 -7.28 2.71
C GLN A 20 -1.05 -8.47 1.91
N ASP A 21 -0.58 -9.69 2.20
CA ASP A 21 -1.07 -10.92 1.58
C ASP A 21 -2.57 -11.10 1.84
N LEU A 22 -3.04 -10.87 3.06
CA LEU A 22 -4.46 -10.95 3.42
C LEU A 22 -5.30 -9.96 2.63
N VAL A 23 -4.81 -8.72 2.43
CA VAL A 23 -5.49 -7.72 1.59
C VAL A 23 -5.55 -8.19 0.13
N GLY A 24 -4.46 -8.75 -0.39
CA GLY A 24 -4.44 -9.35 -1.74
C GLY A 24 -5.43 -10.50 -1.88
N ILE A 25 -5.45 -11.42 -0.91
CA ILE A 25 -6.38 -12.56 -0.87
C ILE A 25 -7.82 -12.07 -0.83
N GLU A 26 -8.16 -11.02 -0.08
CA GLU A 26 -9.51 -10.47 -0.06
C GLU A 26 -9.96 -9.98 -1.45
N VAL A 27 -9.07 -9.32 -2.20
CA VAL A 27 -9.36 -8.91 -3.59
C VAL A 27 -9.59 -10.12 -4.50
N LEU A 28 -8.79 -11.17 -4.34
CA LEU A 28 -8.97 -12.41 -5.09
C LEU A 28 -10.27 -13.14 -4.72
N ILE A 29 -10.68 -13.11 -3.45
CA ILE A 29 -11.97 -13.66 -3.02
C ILE A 29 -13.13 -12.86 -3.60
N ARG A 30 -13.03 -11.52 -3.66
CA ARG A 30 -14.02 -10.66 -4.35
C ARG A 30 -14.14 -11.06 -5.82
N HIS A 31 -13.01 -11.27 -6.50
CA HIS A 31 -13.00 -11.75 -7.89
C HIS A 31 -13.61 -13.15 -8.04
N TYR A 32 -13.30 -14.07 -7.12
CA TYR A 32 -13.86 -15.43 -7.17
C TYR A 32 -15.38 -15.43 -6.98
N ARG A 33 -15.90 -14.58 -6.08
CA ARG A 33 -17.34 -14.42 -5.83
C ARG A 33 -18.07 -13.74 -6.98
N ASP A 34 -17.40 -12.81 -7.66
CA ASP A 34 -17.90 -12.14 -8.86
C ASP A 34 -16.81 -12.12 -9.94
N PRO A 35 -16.78 -13.14 -10.82
CA PRO A 35 -15.80 -13.22 -11.90
C PRO A 35 -15.89 -12.09 -12.91
N THR A 36 -16.96 -11.30 -12.90
CA THR A 36 -17.15 -10.12 -13.75
C THR A 36 -16.73 -8.82 -13.08
N LEU A 37 -16.21 -8.88 -11.86
CA LEU A 37 -15.78 -7.70 -11.11
C LEU A 37 -14.49 -7.12 -11.67
N PHE A 38 -13.50 -7.99 -11.94
CA PHE A 38 -12.16 -7.60 -12.35
C PHE A 38 -11.75 -8.28 -13.66
N GLU A 39 -11.11 -7.53 -14.54
CA GLU A 39 -10.43 -8.05 -15.73
C GLU A 39 -9.11 -8.73 -15.31
N TRP A 40 -8.39 -8.11 -14.37
CA TRP A 40 -7.18 -8.64 -13.78
C TRP A 40 -6.93 -8.06 -12.40
N VAL A 41 -6.14 -8.77 -11.61
CA VAL A 41 -5.63 -8.35 -10.30
C VAL A 41 -4.11 -8.55 -10.31
N GLN A 42 -3.37 -7.54 -9.84
CA GLN A 42 -1.93 -7.57 -9.68
C GLN A 42 -1.58 -7.35 -8.20
N LEU A 43 -0.89 -8.33 -7.62
CA LEU A 43 -0.29 -8.25 -6.29
C LEU A 43 1.18 -7.86 -6.45
N GLU A 44 1.72 -7.03 -5.55
CA GLU A 44 3.15 -6.64 -5.57
C GLU A 44 3.61 -6.12 -6.94
N SER A 45 2.98 -5.05 -7.42
CA SER A 45 3.24 -4.54 -8.78
C SER A 45 4.65 -3.91 -8.89
N ASP A 46 5.57 -4.68 -9.49
CA ASP A 46 6.90 -4.21 -9.90
C ASP A 46 6.89 -3.55 -11.30
N ASP A 47 5.72 -3.47 -11.95
CA ASP A 47 5.60 -3.01 -13.34
C ASP A 47 5.84 -1.48 -13.44
N PRO A 48 6.86 -1.03 -14.20
CA PRO A 48 7.15 0.39 -14.38
C PRO A 48 6.06 1.18 -15.14
N SER A 49 5.13 0.50 -15.82
CA SER A 49 4.03 1.08 -16.59
C SER A 49 2.75 1.25 -15.76
N VAL A 50 2.52 0.38 -14.77
CA VAL A 50 1.47 0.50 -13.74
C VAL A 50 1.98 1.26 -12.50
N LYS A 51 3.31 1.37 -12.38
CA LYS A 51 4.13 2.23 -11.52
C LYS A 51 3.53 2.56 -10.14
N SER A 52 3.86 1.67 -9.20
CA SER A 52 4.38 2.00 -7.86
C SER A 52 3.47 2.78 -6.92
N LEU A 53 2.15 2.69 -7.07
CA LEU A 53 1.26 3.34 -6.12
C LEU A 53 0.93 2.42 -4.94
N ASP A 54 0.67 1.15 -5.22
CA ASP A 54 -0.12 0.31 -4.32
C ASP A 54 0.41 -1.11 -4.22
N ASP A 55 0.12 -1.71 -3.07
CA ASP A 55 0.48 -3.08 -2.76
C ASP A 55 -0.42 -4.08 -3.51
N VAL A 56 -1.63 -3.65 -3.90
CA VAL A 56 -2.57 -4.36 -4.78
C VAL A 56 -3.21 -3.40 -5.77
N VAL A 57 -3.30 -3.82 -7.04
CA VAL A 57 -3.98 -3.09 -8.13
C VAL A 57 -4.97 -4.04 -8.81
N ALA A 58 -6.20 -3.60 -9.05
CA ALA A 58 -7.21 -4.39 -9.75
C ALA A 58 -7.93 -3.57 -10.80
N LYS A 59 -7.89 -4.03 -12.06
CA LYS A 59 -8.66 -3.40 -13.14
C LYS A 59 -10.04 -4.02 -13.19
N ARG A 60 -11.06 -3.18 -13.10
CA ARG A 60 -12.47 -3.56 -13.17
C ARG A 60 -12.92 -3.74 -14.61
N MET A 61 -13.95 -4.54 -14.83
CA MET A 61 -14.50 -4.78 -16.17
C MET A 61 -15.15 -3.53 -16.80
N ASP A 62 -15.52 -2.54 -15.98
CA ASP A 62 -16.00 -1.23 -16.45
C ASP A 62 -14.87 -0.28 -16.90
N GLY A 63 -13.61 -0.73 -16.84
CA GLY A 63 -12.43 0.03 -17.24
C GLY A 63 -11.85 0.92 -16.14
N SER A 64 -12.47 1.00 -14.96
CA SER A 64 -11.90 1.69 -13.80
C SER A 64 -10.86 0.82 -13.07
N VAL A 65 -10.00 1.45 -12.26
CA VAL A 65 -8.93 0.77 -11.54
C VAL A 65 -9.04 1.02 -10.04
N GLU A 66 -8.95 -0.05 -9.26
CA GLU A 66 -8.80 -0.03 -7.80
C GLU A 66 -7.31 -0.08 -7.42
N TYR A 67 -6.94 0.78 -6.49
CA TYR A 67 -5.58 1.04 -6.03
C TYR A 67 -5.55 0.93 -4.50
N ILE A 68 -4.83 -0.05 -3.96
CA ILE A 68 -4.87 -0.38 -2.53
C ILE A 68 -3.47 -0.34 -1.92
N GLN A 69 -3.20 0.71 -1.15
CA GLN A 69 -1.98 0.85 -0.34
C GLN A 69 -2.24 0.46 1.11
N VAL A 70 -1.39 -0.40 1.63
CA VAL A 70 -1.42 -0.96 2.97
C VAL A 70 -0.34 -0.30 3.83
N LYS A 71 -0.70 -0.02 5.09
CA LYS A 71 0.23 0.42 6.13
C LYS A 71 -0.08 -0.38 7.39
N PHE A 72 0.97 -0.87 8.04
CA PHE A 72 0.86 -1.77 9.18
C PHE A 72 1.91 -1.43 10.25
N THR A 73 1.56 -1.67 11.50
CA THR A 73 2.43 -1.52 12.67
C THR A 73 2.20 -2.69 13.62
N VAL A 74 3.28 -3.29 14.13
CA VAL A 74 3.21 -4.36 15.15
C VAL A 74 3.03 -3.81 16.56
N ASN A 75 3.27 -2.51 16.77
CA ASN A 75 3.14 -1.86 18.07
C ASN A 75 2.48 -0.49 17.87
N SER A 76 1.15 -0.47 17.88
CA SER A 76 0.36 0.75 17.68
C SER A 76 0.50 1.77 18.82
N ALA A 77 0.91 1.33 20.02
CA ALA A 77 1.12 2.24 21.15
C ALA A 77 2.41 3.06 21.01
N GLU A 78 3.44 2.48 20.40
CA GLU A 78 4.73 3.15 20.18
C GLU A 78 4.84 3.78 18.79
N TYR A 79 4.22 3.15 17.78
CA TYR A 79 4.24 3.58 16.39
C TYR A 79 2.80 3.66 15.83
N PRO A 80 1.99 4.62 16.31
CA PRO A 80 0.65 4.83 15.78
C PRO A 80 0.70 5.28 14.32
N LEU A 81 -0.24 4.77 13.52
CA LEU A 81 -0.43 5.16 12.12
C LEU A 81 -1.55 6.21 12.04
N ASP A 82 -1.38 7.31 12.76
CA ASP A 82 -2.36 8.38 12.91
C ASP A 82 -2.09 9.57 11.97
N TRP A 83 -2.79 10.68 12.19
CA TRP A 83 -2.62 11.89 11.40
C TRP A 83 -1.23 12.51 11.55
N ASP A 84 -0.64 12.45 12.73
CA ASP A 84 0.70 12.98 12.94
C ASP A 84 1.72 12.16 12.15
N TYR A 85 1.61 10.83 12.15
CA TYR A 85 2.39 9.96 11.28
C TYR A 85 2.23 10.34 9.79
N LEU A 86 0.98 10.48 9.31
CA LEU A 86 0.67 10.75 7.91
C LEU A 86 1.13 12.15 7.44
N LEU A 87 1.05 13.15 8.32
CA LEU A 87 1.31 14.56 8.02
C LEU A 87 2.74 14.98 8.37
N SER A 88 3.45 14.23 9.22
CA SER A 88 4.83 14.52 9.59
C SER A 88 5.72 14.63 8.35
N LYS A 89 6.61 15.61 8.36
CA LYS A 89 7.63 15.80 7.32
C LYS A 89 8.92 16.29 7.93
N LYS A 90 10.03 15.98 7.25
CA LYS A 90 11.32 16.63 7.52
C LYS A 90 11.32 18.05 6.92
N GLU A 91 12.25 18.89 7.35
CA GLU A 91 12.34 20.30 6.97
C GLU A 91 12.24 20.53 5.44
N ASN A 92 12.96 19.74 4.65
CA ASN A 92 12.92 19.75 3.18
C ASN A 92 12.19 18.53 2.58
N GLY A 93 11.37 17.84 3.37
CA GLY A 93 10.67 16.61 2.97
C GLY A 93 9.20 16.84 2.63
N THR A 94 8.59 15.82 2.02
CA THR A 94 7.14 15.71 1.86
C THR A 94 6.59 14.66 2.83
N SER A 95 5.39 14.92 3.36
CA SER A 95 4.70 13.97 4.24
C SER A 95 4.23 12.74 3.48
N MET A 96 3.89 11.68 4.21
CA MET A 96 3.37 10.44 3.60
C MET A 96 2.09 10.74 2.82
N LEU A 97 1.18 11.51 3.42
CA LEU A 97 -0.08 11.89 2.77
C LEU A 97 0.16 12.74 1.52
N ALA A 98 1.12 13.67 1.54
CA ALA A 98 1.45 14.48 0.36
C ALA A 98 2.04 13.64 -0.77
N LYS A 99 2.86 12.63 -0.44
CA LYS A 99 3.37 11.66 -1.41
C LYS A 99 2.22 10.87 -2.01
N TRP A 100 1.37 10.28 -1.17
CA TRP A 100 0.18 9.55 -1.61
C TRP A 100 -0.71 10.41 -2.52
N ALA A 101 -1.01 11.65 -2.13
CA ALA A 101 -1.86 12.57 -2.91
C ALA A 101 -1.27 12.90 -4.30
N LYS A 102 0.05 13.12 -4.38
CA LYS A 102 0.74 13.31 -5.67
C LYS A 102 0.62 12.07 -6.56
N SER A 103 0.65 10.91 -5.94
CA SER A 103 0.67 9.62 -6.58
C SER A 103 -0.76 9.25 -7.06
N PHE A 104 -1.80 9.53 -6.26
CA PHE A 104 -3.20 9.52 -6.64
C PHE A 104 -3.50 10.47 -7.83
N ALA A 105 -2.98 11.70 -7.80
CA ALA A 105 -3.20 12.65 -8.89
C ALA A 105 -2.66 12.13 -10.25
N ARG A 106 -1.57 11.36 -10.23
CA ARG A 106 -1.02 10.71 -11.43
C ARG A 106 -1.90 9.55 -11.88
N ALA A 107 -2.31 8.67 -10.97
CA ALA A 107 -3.21 7.56 -11.28
C ALA A 107 -4.52 8.05 -11.88
N LYS A 108 -5.07 9.14 -11.34
CA LYS A 108 -6.29 9.78 -11.87
C LYS A 108 -6.11 10.34 -13.29
N ALA A 109 -4.89 10.74 -13.65
CA ALA A 109 -4.59 11.18 -15.01
C ALA A 109 -4.46 9.99 -15.99
N SER A 110 -4.23 8.78 -15.49
CA SER A 110 -4.08 7.55 -16.29
C SER A 110 -5.40 6.84 -16.58
N GLY A 111 -6.48 7.13 -15.84
CA GLY A 111 -7.78 6.50 -16.04
C GLY A 111 -8.79 6.81 -14.95
N VAL A 112 -9.97 6.18 -15.06
CA VAL A 112 -11.02 6.27 -14.04
C VAL A 112 -10.59 5.42 -12.83
N ILE A 113 -10.66 5.99 -11.63
CA ILE A 113 -10.41 5.29 -10.37
C ILE A 113 -11.75 4.90 -9.75
N HIS A 114 -11.83 3.69 -9.20
CA HIS A 114 -12.98 3.21 -8.43
C HIS A 114 -12.84 3.57 -6.94
#